data_AF-A0A544T763-F1
#
_entry.id   AF-A0A544T763-F1
#
_cell.length_a   1.000
_cell.length_b   1.000
_cell.length_c   1.000
_cell.angle_alpha   90.00
_cell.angle_beta   90.00
_cell.angle_gamma   90.00
#
_symmetry.space_group_name_H-M   'P 1'
#
loop_
_entity.id
_entity.type
_entity.pdbx_description
1 polymer ?
#
loop_
_entity_poly.entity_id
_entity_poly.type
_entity_poly.pdbx_seq_one_letter_code
_entity_poly.pdbx_strand_id
1 'polypeptide(L)'
;MNKLKNAIQNNTFNVDELSEIRKEMADLGITKVYDEALIKIDFGKYLRGLMGDPPSAMINPHAHHILFKKGLGQKQQELVREGQEILRRYGVDPIIGVENLVWAPNAVTGQHSLDALKEVVARLRAIEAIDGDFDDIVETLNDLGDIASTR
;
A
#
# COMPACT_ATOMS: atom_id res chain seq x y z
N MET A 1 6.24 17.39 10.49
CA MET A 1 5.81 16.45 9.44
C MET A 1 6.75 16.35 8.24
N ASN A 2 7.18 17.44 7.58
CA ASN A 2 8.05 17.35 6.39
C ASN A 2 9.38 16.61 6.59
N LYS A 3 10.06 16.82 7.73
CA LYS A 3 11.29 16.07 8.06
C LYS A 3 11.03 14.57 8.16
N LEU A 4 9.98 14.18 8.89
CA LEU A 4 9.59 12.78 9.11
C LEU A 4 9.25 12.08 7.79
N LYS A 5 8.33 12.64 6.97
CA LYS A 5 7.99 12.02 5.69
C LYS A 5 9.19 11.89 4.75
N ASN A 6 10.13 12.85 4.80
CA ASN A 6 11.35 12.77 3.99
C ASN A 6 12.27 11.65 4.49
N ALA A 7 12.41 11.46 5.80
CA ALA A 7 13.19 10.35 6.35
C ALA A 7 12.57 8.98 5.99
N ILE A 8 11.24 8.86 6.08
CA ILE A 8 10.51 7.66 5.65
C ILE A 8 10.73 7.40 4.15
N GLN A 9 10.57 8.42 3.29
CA GLN A 9 10.82 8.31 1.85
C GLN A 9 12.26 7.87 1.51
N ASN A 10 13.23 8.16 2.38
CA ASN A 10 14.63 7.77 2.21
C ASN A 10 14.98 6.47 2.97
N ASN A 11 13.98 5.68 3.39
CA ASN A 11 14.16 4.39 4.04
C ASN A 11 15.10 4.47 5.26
N THR A 12 15.02 5.58 6.00
CA THR A 12 15.86 5.82 7.19
C THR A 12 15.41 4.99 8.40
N PHE A 13 14.19 4.47 8.37
CA PHE A 13 13.58 3.68 9.43
C PHE A 13 13.33 2.24 8.97
N ASN A 14 13.53 1.28 9.87
CA ASN A 14 13.10 -0.10 9.68
C ASN A 14 11.60 -0.28 10.00
N VAL A 15 11.07 -1.49 9.80
CA VAL A 15 9.64 -1.78 9.98
C VAL A 15 9.17 -1.56 11.43
N ASP A 16 9.98 -1.93 12.42
CA ASP A 16 9.64 -1.75 13.83
C ASP A 16 9.59 -0.26 14.19
N GLU A 17 10.58 0.53 13.75
CA GLU A 17 10.60 1.98 13.95
C GLU A 17 9.40 2.67 13.27
N LEU A 18 8.99 2.22 12.07
CA LEU A 18 7.80 2.74 11.40
C LEU A 18 6.51 2.42 12.16
N SER A 19 6.42 1.24 12.76
CA SER A 19 5.31 0.83 13.63
C SER A 19 5.23 1.68 14.89
N GLU A 20 6.37 1.93 15.54
CA GLU A 20 6.48 2.81 16.70
C GLU A 20 6.07 4.25 16.37
N ILE A 21 6.60 4.81 15.28
CA ILE A 21 6.21 6.14 14.80
C ILE A 21 4.70 6.21 14.59
N ARG A 22 4.10 5.21 13.94
CA ARG A 22 2.65 5.19 13.70
C ARG A 22 1.86 5.17 15.01
N LYS A 23 2.30 4.39 15.98
CA LYS A 23 1.70 4.34 17.32
C LYS A 23 1.78 5.69 18.01
N GLU A 24 2.93 6.35 17.98
CA GLU A 24 3.09 7.72 18.52
C GLU A 24 2.15 8.72 17.83
N MET A 25 2.02 8.67 16.50
CA MET A 25 1.09 9.54 15.78
C MET A 25 -0.38 9.29 16.18
N ALA A 26 -0.73 8.04 16.51
CA ALA A 26 -2.05 7.69 17.01
C ALA A 26 -2.28 8.19 18.44
N ASP A 27 -1.31 8.01 19.34
CA ASP A 27 -1.36 8.48 20.73
C ASP A 27 -1.48 10.01 20.81
N LEU A 28 -0.87 10.71 19.84
CA LEU A 28 -0.98 12.16 19.67
C LEU A 28 -2.28 12.62 18.98
N GLY A 29 -3.11 11.69 18.49
CA GLY A 29 -4.36 12.01 17.80
C GLY A 29 -4.17 12.63 16.40
N ILE A 30 -3.00 12.43 15.78
CA ILE A 30 -2.63 13.06 14.50
C ILE A 30 -2.50 12.08 13.33
N THR A 31 -3.00 10.84 13.45
CA THR A 31 -2.98 9.80 12.40
C THR A 31 -3.43 10.33 11.04
N LYS A 32 -4.50 11.11 10.98
CA LYS A 32 -4.98 11.68 9.71
C LYS A 32 -3.97 12.61 9.07
N VAL A 33 -3.33 13.48 9.86
CA VAL A 33 -2.29 14.42 9.37
C VAL A 33 -1.04 13.65 8.92
N TYR A 34 -0.71 12.56 9.62
CA TYR A 34 0.37 11.66 9.25
C TYR A 34 0.10 10.94 7.92
N ASP A 35 -1.05 10.29 7.76
CA ASP A 35 -1.46 9.59 6.53
C ASP A 35 -1.51 10.55 5.33
N GLU A 36 -2.08 11.74 5.51
CA GLU A 36 -2.12 12.78 4.47
C GLU A 36 -0.74 13.29 4.05
N ALA A 37 0.25 13.21 4.95
CA ALA A 37 1.63 13.54 4.64
C ALA A 37 2.35 12.39 3.92
N LEU A 38 2.12 11.14 4.33
CA LEU A 38 2.70 9.94 3.70
C LEU A 38 2.25 9.77 2.26
N ILE A 39 0.97 10.02 1.94
CA ILE A 39 0.44 9.90 0.56
C ILE A 39 1.18 10.82 -0.44
N LYS A 40 1.87 11.86 0.06
CA LYS A 40 2.60 12.86 -0.73
C LYS A 40 4.09 12.56 -0.90
N ILE A 41 4.60 11.42 -0.42
CA ILE A 41 5.99 11.04 -0.69
C ILE A 41 6.17 10.57 -2.13
N ASP A 42 7.42 10.60 -2.59
CA ASP A 42 7.83 9.93 -3.82
C ASP A 42 7.92 8.41 -3.56
N PHE A 43 6.86 7.71 -3.91
CA PHE A 43 6.78 6.25 -3.77
C PHE A 43 7.73 5.50 -4.69
N GLY A 44 8.09 6.07 -5.85
CA GLY A 44 9.08 5.45 -6.73
C GLY A 44 10.46 5.46 -6.09
N LYS A 45 10.82 6.56 -5.44
CA LYS A 45 12.05 6.62 -4.63
C LYS A 45 11.99 5.70 -3.42
N TYR A 46 10.89 5.72 -2.68
CA TYR A 46 10.70 4.88 -1.49
C TYR A 46 10.80 3.39 -1.81
N LEU A 47 10.07 2.93 -2.84
CA LEU A 47 10.07 1.52 -3.25
C LEU A 47 11.43 1.07 -3.76
N ARG A 48 12.15 1.93 -4.49
CA ARG A 48 13.52 1.64 -4.92
C ARG A 48 14.46 1.40 -3.75
N GLY A 49 14.32 2.13 -2.65
CA GLY A 49 15.12 1.89 -1.45
C GLY A 49 14.77 0.60 -0.71
N LEU A 50 13.55 0.07 -0.88
CA LEU A 50 13.12 -1.20 -0.29
C LEU A 50 13.51 -2.42 -1.14
N MET A 51 13.24 -2.36 -2.45
CA MET A 51 13.28 -3.53 -3.35
C MET A 51 14.30 -3.41 -4.48
N GLY A 52 14.99 -2.26 -4.60
CA GLY A 52 15.86 -1.96 -5.73
C GLY A 52 15.12 -1.43 -6.95
N ASP A 53 15.84 -1.34 -8.07
CA ASP A 53 15.30 -0.84 -9.33
C ASP A 53 14.19 -1.73 -9.90
N PRO A 54 13.22 -1.15 -10.63
CA PRO A 54 12.20 -1.94 -11.33
C PRO A 54 12.84 -2.91 -12.34
N PRO A 55 12.13 -3.99 -12.72
CA PRO A 55 12.60 -4.89 -13.76
C PRO A 55 12.95 -4.13 -15.05
N SER A 56 14.12 -4.42 -15.63
CA SER A 56 14.66 -3.67 -16.78
C SER A 56 13.77 -3.72 -18.03
N ALA A 57 12.96 -4.77 -18.19
CA ALA A 57 12.01 -4.93 -19.28
C ALA A 57 10.66 -4.23 -19.03
N MET A 58 10.40 -3.71 -17.82
CA MET A 58 9.13 -3.08 -17.48
C MET A 58 9.03 -1.70 -18.14
N ILE A 59 7.98 -1.52 -18.94
CA ILE A 59 7.74 -0.26 -19.64
C ILE A 59 7.08 0.73 -18.68
N ASN A 60 7.66 1.94 -18.56
CA ASN A 60 7.13 3.02 -17.74
C ASN A 60 6.81 2.58 -16.29
N PRO A 61 7.79 2.04 -15.55
CA PRO A 61 7.54 1.48 -14.23
C PRO A 61 7.11 2.55 -13.23
N HIS A 62 6.21 2.20 -12.34
CA HIS A 62 5.82 3.02 -11.19
C HIS A 62 5.65 2.16 -9.94
N ALA A 63 5.80 2.79 -8.77
CA ALA A 63 5.40 2.18 -7.52
C ALA A 63 3.87 2.12 -7.45
N HIS A 64 3.35 0.91 -7.48
CA HIS A 64 1.94 0.61 -7.49
C HIS A 64 1.49 0.18 -6.09
N HIS A 65 0.36 0.74 -5.66
CA HIS A 65 -0.34 0.31 -4.44
C HIS A 65 -1.36 -0.76 -4.82
N ILE A 66 -1.18 -2.00 -4.38
CA ILE A 66 -2.06 -3.13 -4.71
C ILE A 66 -3.50 -2.81 -4.25
N LEU A 67 -3.67 -2.55 -2.96
CA LEU A 67 -4.82 -1.80 -2.45
C LEU A 67 -4.52 -0.30 -2.56
N PHE A 68 -5.37 0.45 -3.26
CA PHE A 68 -5.12 1.87 -3.52
C PHE A 68 -4.98 2.69 -2.24
N LYS A 69 -3.96 3.56 -2.20
CA LYS A 69 -3.80 4.54 -1.12
C LYS A 69 -4.94 5.56 -1.03
N LYS A 70 -5.61 5.85 -2.17
CA LYS A 70 -6.73 6.79 -2.27
C LYS A 70 -7.64 6.45 -3.44
N GLY A 71 -8.95 6.34 -3.17
CA GLY A 71 -9.97 6.13 -4.19
C GLY A 71 -10.47 7.43 -4.86
N LEU A 72 -10.94 7.32 -6.10
CA LEU A 72 -11.63 8.37 -6.86
C LEU A 72 -13.15 8.28 -6.67
N GLY A 73 -13.75 9.36 -6.17
CA GLY A 73 -15.17 9.41 -5.86
C GLY A 73 -15.56 8.52 -4.68
N GLN A 74 -16.82 8.64 -4.26
CA GLN A 74 -17.30 8.02 -3.02
C GLN A 74 -17.16 6.48 -3.02
N LYS A 75 -17.57 5.81 -4.10
CA LYS A 75 -17.56 4.34 -4.17
C LYS A 75 -16.17 3.73 -4.01
N GLN A 76 -15.15 4.28 -4.68
CA GLN A 76 -13.79 3.80 -4.49
C GLN A 76 -13.25 4.16 -3.11
N GLN A 77 -13.59 5.34 -2.57
CA GLN A 77 -13.13 5.73 -1.23
C GLN A 77 -13.68 4.84 -0.13
N GLU A 78 -14.93 4.39 -0.25
CA GLU A 78 -15.54 3.43 0.67
C GLU A 78 -14.80 2.08 0.64
N LEU A 79 -14.54 1.54 -0.55
CA LEU A 79 -13.79 0.29 -0.72
C LEU A 79 -12.33 0.41 -0.26
N VAL A 80 -11.67 1.53 -0.56
CA VAL A 80 -10.31 1.79 -0.07
C VAL A 80 -10.31 1.81 1.45
N ARG A 81 -11.23 2.54 2.10
CA ARG A 81 -11.30 2.59 3.55
C ARG A 81 -11.46 1.20 4.15
N GLU A 82 -12.39 0.42 3.62
CA GLU A 82 -12.61 -0.96 4.07
C GLU A 82 -11.36 -1.83 3.91
N GLY A 83 -10.76 -1.88 2.71
CA GLY A 83 -9.54 -2.66 2.49
C GLY A 83 -8.41 -2.22 3.42
N GLN A 84 -8.27 -0.92 3.69
CA GLN A 84 -7.24 -0.41 4.59
C GLN A 84 -7.51 -0.79 6.05
N GLU A 85 -8.77 -0.92 6.45
CA GLU A 85 -9.14 -1.44 7.77
C GLU A 85 -8.78 -2.93 7.88
N ILE A 86 -9.01 -3.72 6.83
CA ILE A 86 -8.58 -5.13 6.77
C ILE A 86 -7.06 -5.22 6.92
N LEU A 87 -6.29 -4.54 6.07
CA LEU A 87 -4.82 -4.58 6.12
C LEU A 87 -4.28 -4.22 7.52
N ARG A 88 -4.85 -3.20 8.16
CA ARG A 88 -4.44 -2.80 9.53
C ARG A 88 -4.70 -3.87 10.58
N ARG A 89 -5.79 -4.66 10.49
CA ARG A 89 -6.07 -5.75 11.43
C ARG A 89 -5.01 -6.86 11.36
N TYR A 90 -4.41 -7.03 10.20
CA TYR A 90 -3.32 -7.97 9.95
C TYR A 90 -1.93 -7.34 10.15
N GLY A 91 -1.84 -6.08 10.61
CA GLY A 91 -0.54 -5.44 10.83
C GLY A 91 0.13 -4.87 9.58
N VAL A 92 -0.52 -4.94 8.41
CA VAL A 92 0.00 -4.33 7.17
C VAL A 92 -0.34 -2.84 7.15
N ASP A 93 0.68 -1.98 6.95
CA ASP A 93 0.44 -0.57 6.71
C ASP A 93 -0.05 -0.33 5.28
N PRO A 94 -1.26 0.22 5.06
CA PRO A 94 -1.83 0.36 3.73
C PRO A 94 -1.14 1.40 2.83
N ILE A 95 -0.34 2.31 3.41
CA ILE A 95 0.27 3.42 2.67
C ILE A 95 1.74 3.11 2.37
N ILE A 96 2.50 2.67 3.38
CA ILE A 96 3.94 2.46 3.27
C ILE A 96 4.39 1.01 3.54
N GLY A 97 3.48 0.10 3.88
CA GLY A 97 3.81 -1.33 4.00
C GLY A 97 4.31 -1.88 2.67
N VAL A 98 5.46 -2.54 2.69
CA VAL A 98 6.10 -3.08 1.48
C VAL A 98 5.24 -4.17 0.85
N GLU A 99 4.47 -4.88 1.67
CA GLU A 99 3.53 -5.93 1.28
C GLU A 99 2.43 -5.40 0.35
N ASN A 100 2.09 -4.12 0.45
CA ASN A 100 1.08 -3.47 -0.38
C ASN A 100 1.69 -2.67 -1.56
N LEU A 101 2.98 -2.85 -1.86
CA LEU A 101 3.72 -2.11 -2.87
C LEU A 101 4.41 -3.04 -3.87
N VAL A 102 4.30 -2.73 -5.15
CA VAL A 102 4.98 -3.48 -6.21
C VAL A 102 5.40 -2.55 -7.35
N TRP A 103 6.42 -2.94 -8.12
CA TRP A 103 6.68 -2.32 -9.42
C TRP A 103 5.63 -2.78 -10.43
N ALA A 104 4.94 -1.85 -11.08
CA ALA A 104 4.02 -2.18 -12.16
C ALA A 104 4.19 -1.22 -13.35
N PRO A 105 3.85 -1.66 -14.58
CA PRO A 105 3.77 -0.77 -15.72
C PRO A 105 2.69 0.28 -15.49
N ASN A 106 3.00 1.54 -15.77
CA ASN A 106 2.04 2.64 -15.66
C ASN A 106 1.22 2.79 -16.96
N ALA A 107 0.08 3.49 -16.87
CA ALA A 107 -0.86 3.73 -17.96
C ALA A 107 -1.55 2.48 -18.53
N VAL A 108 -1.53 1.35 -17.81
CA VAL A 108 -2.33 0.18 -18.14
C VAL A 108 -3.80 0.47 -17.82
N THR A 109 -4.66 0.31 -18.83
CA THR A 109 -6.10 0.51 -18.66
C THR A 109 -6.66 -0.52 -17.68
N GLY A 110 -7.39 -0.03 -16.67
CA GLY A 110 -8.11 -0.87 -15.73
C GLY A 110 -7.40 -1.16 -14.40
N GLN A 111 -6.07 -0.97 -14.29
CA GLN A 111 -5.35 -1.20 -13.02
C GLN A 111 -5.87 -0.34 -11.86
N HIS A 112 -6.28 0.91 -12.15
CA HIS A 112 -6.84 1.84 -11.15
C HIS A 112 -8.39 1.95 -11.24
N SER A 113 -9.04 0.93 -11.78
CA SER A 113 -10.50 0.90 -11.95
C SER A 113 -11.24 0.50 -10.66
N LEU A 114 -12.55 0.79 -10.62
CA LEU A 114 -13.41 0.31 -9.54
C LEU A 114 -13.45 -1.22 -9.47
N ASP A 115 -13.42 -1.92 -10.61
CA ASP A 115 -13.51 -3.37 -10.63
C ASP A 115 -12.21 -4.04 -10.18
N ALA A 116 -11.05 -3.46 -10.52
CA ALA A 116 -9.77 -3.89 -9.94
C ALA A 116 -9.77 -3.74 -8.41
N LEU A 117 -10.27 -2.60 -7.90
CA LEU A 117 -10.37 -2.39 -6.46
C LEU A 117 -11.35 -3.36 -5.77
N LYS A 118 -12.49 -3.67 -6.40
CA LYS A 118 -13.44 -4.66 -5.88
C LYS A 118 -12.79 -6.04 -5.77
N GLU A 119 -12.01 -6.44 -6.78
CA GLU A 119 -11.29 -7.72 -6.77
C GLU A 119 -10.31 -7.78 -5.59
N VAL A 120 -9.49 -6.74 -5.41
CA VAL A 120 -8.56 -6.65 -4.27
C VAL A 120 -9.30 -6.78 -2.95
N VAL A 121 -10.34 -5.96 -2.73
CA VAL A 121 -11.11 -6.00 -1.47
C VAL A 121 -11.83 -7.33 -1.28
N ALA A 122 -12.34 -7.95 -2.34
CA ALA A 122 -12.99 -9.26 -2.26
C ALA A 122 -12.03 -10.37 -1.80
N ARG A 123 -10.78 -10.36 -2.28
CA ARG A 123 -9.75 -11.32 -1.81
C ARG A 123 -9.36 -11.08 -0.36
N LEU A 124 -9.17 -9.82 0.04
CA LEU A 124 -8.89 -9.48 1.44
C LEU A 124 -10.03 -9.94 2.38
N ARG A 125 -11.29 -9.77 1.98
CA ARG A 125 -12.45 -10.29 2.73
C ARG A 125 -12.48 -11.81 2.80
N ALA A 126 -12.03 -12.50 1.75
CA ALA A 126 -12.02 -13.96 1.73
C ALA A 126 -11.06 -14.50 2.80
N ILE A 127 -9.91 -13.84 3.01
CA ILE A 127 -8.98 -14.17 4.09
C ILE A 127 -9.60 -13.93 5.47
N GLU A 128 -10.29 -12.81 5.67
CA GLU A 128 -11.02 -12.57 6.93
C GLU A 128 -12.11 -13.62 7.19
N ALA A 129 -12.82 -14.05 6.16
CA ALA A 129 -13.92 -15.00 6.29
C ALA A 129 -13.47 -16.40 6.70
N ILE A 130 -12.19 -16.73 6.49
CA ILE A 130 -11.59 -18.01 6.89
C ILE A 130 -10.71 -17.89 8.14
N ASP A 131 -10.74 -16.74 8.82
CA ASP A 131 -9.87 -16.42 9.96
C ASP A 131 -8.38 -16.65 9.62
N GLY A 132 -7.96 -16.29 8.41
CA GLY A 132 -6.57 -16.40 7.98
C GLY A 132 -5.65 -15.51 8.80
N ASP A 133 -4.34 -15.67 8.61
CA ASP A 133 -3.30 -14.96 9.35
C ASP A 133 -2.54 -13.94 8.48
N PHE A 134 -1.45 -13.40 9.03
CA PHE A 134 -0.60 -12.43 8.33
C PHE A 134 -0.03 -12.98 7.02
N ASP A 135 0.42 -14.24 7.03
CA ASP A 135 1.06 -14.86 5.87
C ASP A 135 0.03 -15.03 4.74
N ASP A 136 -1.23 -15.38 5.06
CA ASP A 136 -2.33 -15.48 4.10
C ASP A 136 -2.63 -14.13 3.40
N ILE A 137 -2.61 -13.01 4.15
CA ILE A 137 -2.78 -11.67 3.59
C ILE A 137 -1.61 -11.29 2.69
N VAL A 138 -0.38 -11.59 3.12
CA VAL A 138 0.82 -11.29 2.34
C VAL A 138 0.86 -12.11 1.05
N GLU A 139 0.52 -13.40 1.09
CA GLU A 139 0.39 -14.25 -0.09
C GLU A 139 -0.67 -13.69 -1.05
N THR A 140 -1.83 -13.31 -0.53
CA THR A 140 -2.90 -12.68 -1.33
C THR A 140 -2.44 -11.38 -2.00
N LEU A 141 -1.70 -10.54 -1.28
CA LEU A 141 -1.15 -9.30 -1.84
C LEU A 141 -0.08 -9.58 -2.89
N ASN A 142 0.80 -10.56 -2.68
CA ASN A 142 1.80 -10.98 -3.66
C ASN A 142 1.13 -11.44 -4.96
N ASP A 143 0.10 -12.30 -4.88
CA ASP A 143 -0.67 -12.75 -6.05
C ASP A 143 -1.28 -11.57 -6.84
N LEU A 144 -1.88 -10.63 -6.11
CA LEU A 144 -2.48 -9.43 -6.70
C LEU A 144 -1.41 -8.48 -7.29
N GLY A 145 -0.25 -8.39 -6.64
CA GLY A 145 0.91 -7.63 -7.07
C GLY A 145 1.52 -8.20 -8.36
N ASP A 146 1.64 -9.52 -8.44
CA ASP A 146 2.08 -10.23 -9.64
C ASP A 146 1.13 -9.95 -10.80
N ILE A 147 -0.18 -10.09 -10.58
CA ILE A 147 -1.20 -9.73 -11.57
C ILE A 147 -1.05 -8.27 -12.01
N ALA A 148 -0.78 -7.34 -11.10
CA ALA A 148 -0.60 -5.93 -11.45
C ALA A 148 0.69 -5.69 -12.26
N SER A 149 1.78 -6.37 -11.90
CA SER A 149 3.10 -6.21 -12.50
C SER A 149 3.21 -6.72 -13.95
N THR A 150 2.35 -7.67 -14.35
CA THR A 150 2.42 -8.34 -15.66
C THR A 150 1.41 -7.84 -16.70
N ARG A 151 0.65 -6.77 -16.43
CA ARG A 151 -0.37 -6.25 -17.37
C ARG A 151 0.15 -5.34 -18.47
#